data_AF-A0A3A0ANJ0-F1
#
_entry.id   AF-A0A3A0ANJ0-F1
#
_cell.length_a   1.000
_cell.length_b   1.000
_cell.length_c   1.000
_cell.angle_alpha   90.00
_cell.angle_beta   90.00
_cell.angle_gamma   90.00
#
_symmetry.space_group_name_H-M   'P 1'
#
loop_
_entity.id
_entity.type
_entity.pdbx_description
1 polymer ?
#
loop_
_entity_poly.entity_id
_entity_poly.type
_entity_poly.pdbx_seq_one_letter_code
_entity_poly.pdbx_strand_id
1 'polypeptide(L)' 'MKKRTRTVKDEGHPFKIGQQYRNRDGVYQVISISEPNMVIRYGNGRTVESPIALQARIWENIQDGDDGELESL' A
#
# COMPACT_ATOMS: atom_id res chain seq x y z
N MET A 1 -3.31 28.54 10.09
CA MET A 1 -3.55 27.27 10.80
C MET A 1 -2.50 26.24 10.39
N LYS A 2 -1.68 25.73 11.32
CA LYS A 2 -0.86 24.53 11.07
C LYS A 2 -1.73 23.30 11.36
N LYS A 3 -2.12 22.55 10.33
CA LYS A 3 -2.85 21.29 10.50
C LYS A 3 -1.89 20.34 11.23
N ARG A 4 -2.17 20.04 12.50
CA ARG A 4 -1.40 19.06 13.29
C ARG A 4 -1.69 17.69 12.68
N THR A 5 -0.83 17.20 11.79
CA THR A 5 -0.88 15.80 11.37
C THR A 5 -0.41 14.97 12.55
N ARG A 6 -1.35 14.30 13.21
CA ARG A 6 -1.06 13.31 14.25
C ARG A 6 -0.43 12.11 13.54
N THR A 7 0.89 11.99 13.62
CA THR A 7 1.60 10.76 13.23
C THR A 7 1.24 9.71 14.28
N VAL A 8 0.19 8.94 14.00
CA VAL A 8 -0.09 7.69 14.70
C VAL A 8 0.99 6.70 14.27
N LYS A 9 1.71 6.12 15.26
CA LYS A 9 2.72 5.09 15.03
C LYS A 9 2.06 3.87 14.39
N ASP A 10 2.49 3.56 13.18
CA ASP A 10 2.19 2.34 12.44
C ASP A 10 2.77 1.10 13.17
N GLU A 11 1.96 0.29 13.84
CA GLU A 11 2.40 -0.96 14.49
C GLU A 11 1.59 -2.20 14.06
N GLY A 12 1.13 -2.26 12.81
CA GLY A 12 0.38 -3.46 12.33
C GLY A 12 0.34 -3.76 10.83
N HIS A 13 0.92 -2.95 9.94
CA HIS A 13 0.82 -3.18 8.49
C HIS A 13 2.02 -2.68 7.67
N PRO A 14 2.31 -3.27 6.49
CA PRO A 14 3.49 -2.93 5.67
C PRO A 14 3.36 -1.58 4.93
N PHE A 15 2.18 -0.97 4.93
CA PHE A 15 1.91 0.27 4.19
C PHE A 15 2.27 1.52 5.01
N LYS A 16 2.82 2.54 4.35
CA LYS A 16 3.14 3.85 4.95
C LYS A 16 2.44 4.98 4.20
N ILE A 17 1.86 5.93 4.92
CA ILE A 17 1.26 7.14 4.34
C ILE A 17 2.33 7.93 3.58
N GLY A 18 2.01 8.37 2.37
CA GLY A 18 2.91 9.10 1.47
C GLY A 18 3.74 8.19 0.55
N GLN A 19 3.87 6.90 0.85
CA GLN A 19 4.62 5.97 0.01
C GLN A 19 3.80 5.49 -1.19
N GLN A 20 4.51 5.15 -2.26
CA GLN A 20 3.96 4.57 -3.48
C GLN A 20 4.22 3.07 -3.53
N TYR A 21 3.22 2.34 -4.03
CA TYR A 21 3.22 0.90 -4.22
C TYR A 21 2.64 0.59 -5.61
N ARG A 22 2.80 -0.64 -6.08
CA ARG A 22 2.28 -1.10 -7.36
C ARG A 22 1.43 -2.34 -7.17
N ASN A 23 0.24 -2.35 -7.73
CA ASN A 23 -0.58 -3.55 -7.89
C ASN A 23 -0.83 -3.83 -9.39
N ARG A 24 -1.66 -4.84 -9.69
CA ARG A 24 -2.08 -5.17 -11.06
C ARG A 24 -2.82 -4.04 -11.78
N ASP A 25 -3.50 -3.15 -11.04
CA ASP A 25 -4.26 -2.02 -11.59
C ASP A 25 -3.34 -0.82 -11.91
N GLY A 26 -2.18 -0.73 -11.25
CA GLY A 26 -1.15 0.27 -11.51
C GLY A 26 -0.41 0.73 -10.26
N VAL A 27 0.29 1.87 -10.40
CA VAL A 27 0.96 2.52 -9.27
C VAL A 27 -0.05 3.34 -8.47
N TYR A 28 -0.02 3.19 -7.16
CA TYR A 28 -0.87 3.92 -6.22
C TYR A 28 -0.04 4.48 -5.05
N GLN A 29 -0.50 5.60 -4.50
CA GLN A 29 0.06 6.22 -3.31
C GLN A 29 -0.90 6.05 -2.14
N VAL A 30 -0.39 5.71 -0.97
CA VAL A 30 -1.18 5.70 0.26
C VAL A 30 -1.33 7.13 0.75
N ILE A 31 -2.57 7.63 0.85
CA ILE A 31 -2.83 9.02 1.26
C ILE A 31 -3.40 9.12 2.68
N SER A 32 -3.99 8.02 3.18
CA SER A 32 -4.46 7.93 4.56
C SER A 32 -4.51 6.48 5.00
N ILE A 33 -4.29 6.23 6.29
CA ILE A 33 -4.49 4.94 6.94
C ILE A 33 -5.37 5.21 8.15
N SER A 34 -6.45 4.44 8.25
CA SER A 34 -7.44 4.52 9.33
C SER A 34 -7.94 3.10 9.57
N GLU A 35 -7.22 2.38 10.43
CA GLU A 35 -7.47 0.96 10.69
C GLU A 35 -8.96 0.68 10.95
N PRO A 36 -9.54 -0.36 10.33
CA PRO A 36 -8.88 -1.42 9.54
C PRO A 36 -8.66 -1.08 8.05
N ASN A 37 -8.95 0.15 7.63
CA ASN A 37 -8.97 0.58 6.23
C ASN A 37 -7.82 1.53 5.89
N MET A 38 -7.53 1.64 4.60
CA MET A 38 -6.60 2.63 4.05
C MET A 38 -7.21 3.27 2.81
N VAL A 39 -6.74 4.48 2.52
CA VAL A 39 -7.13 5.22 1.34
C VAL A 39 -5.93 5.33 0.42
N ILE A 40 -6.08 4.81 -0.79
CA ILE A 40 -5.07 4.85 -1.85
C ILE A 40 -5.51 5.78 -2.97
N ARG A 41 -4.55 6.42 -3.62
CA ARG A 41 -4.74 7.29 -4.78
C ARG A 41 -3.90 6.81 -5.95
N TYR A 42 -4.55 6.52 -7.06
CA TYR A 42 -3.90 6.17 -8.32
C TYR A 42 -3.42 7.42 -9.06
N GLY A 43 -2.47 7.27 -9.99
CA GLY A 43 -1.90 8.37 -10.77
C GLY A 43 -2.92 9.15 -11.62
N ASN A 44 -4.04 8.51 -11.98
CA ASN A 44 -5.17 9.15 -12.66
C ASN A 44 -6.07 10.00 -11.73
N GLY A 45 -5.73 10.11 -10.45
CA GLY A 45 -6.51 10.84 -9.45
C GLY A 45 -7.64 10.05 -8.81
N ARG A 46 -7.89 8.80 -9.23
CA ARG A 46 -8.88 7.92 -8.59
C ARG A 46 -8.45 7.57 -7.18
N THR A 47 -9.34 7.75 -6.23
CA THR A 47 -9.14 7.39 -4.83
C THR A 47 -10.00 6.19 -4.48
N VAL A 48 -9.43 5.22 -3.76
CA VAL A 48 -10.13 4.00 -3.34
C VAL A 48 -9.87 3.77 -1.86
N GLU A 49 -10.94 3.54 -1.11
CA GLU A 49 -10.86 3.00 0.25
C GLU A 49 -10.82 1.48 0.18
N SER A 50 -9.88 0.86 0.90
CA SER A 50 -9.69 -0.58 0.88
C SER A 50 -9.21 -1.08 2.24
N PRO A 51 -9.61 -2.30 2.67
CA PRO A 51 -9.08 -2.90 3.88
C PRO A 51 -7.57 -3.12 3.79
N ILE A 52 -6.84 -2.78 4.85
CA ILE A 52 -5.39 -2.95 4.93
C ILE A 52 -5.01 -4.42 4.75
N ALA A 53 -5.74 -5.33 5.39
CA ALA A 53 -5.51 -6.77 5.28
C ALA A 53 -5.67 -7.30 3.84
N LEU A 54 -6.58 -6.72 3.06
CA LEU A 54 -6.78 -7.10 1.66
C LEU A 54 -5.59 -6.62 0.81
N GLN A 55 -5.19 -5.36 0.97
CA GLN A 55 -4.04 -4.82 0.24
C GLN A 55 -2.74 -5.55 0.58
N ALA A 56 -2.54 -5.94 1.85
CA ALA A 56 -1.35 -6.67 2.28
C ALA A 56 -1.25 -8.03 1.56
N ARG A 57 -2.36 -8.78 1.48
CA ARG A 57 -2.42 -10.06 0.75
C ARG A 57 -2.19 -9.91 -0.75
N ILE A 58 -2.75 -8.87 -1.37
CA ILE A 58 -2.52 -8.60 -2.79
C ILE A 58 -1.05 -8.27 -3.03
N TRP A 59 -0.45 -7.46 -2.16
CA TRP A 59 0.94 -7.06 -2.27
C TRP A 59 1.90 -8.25 -2.07
N GLU A 60 1.66 -9.10 -1.07
CA GLU A 60 2.41 -10.34 -0.84
C GLU A 60 2.36 -11.27 -2.07
N ASN A 61 1.16 -11.52 -2.61
CA ASN A 61 0.99 -12.33 -3.82
C ASN A 61 1.64 -11.75 -5.08
N ILE A 62 1.82 -10.42 -5.16
CA ILE A 62 2.49 -9.79 -6.29
C ILE A 62 4.01 -9.92 -6.17
N GLN A 63 4.54 -9.89 -4.95
CA GLN A 63 5.97 -10.10 -4.72
C GLN A 63 6.39 -11.56 -4.91
N ASP A 64 5.57 -12.50 -4.46
CA ASP A 64 5.80 -13.95 -4.64
C ASP A 64 5.76 -14.38 -6.12
N GLY A 65 5.03 -13.63 -6.97
CA GLY A 65 4.99 -13.84 -8.42
C GLY A 65 6.24 -13.40 -9.19
N ASP A 66 7.27 -12.91 -8.50
CA ASP A 66 8.58 -12.49 -9.05
C ASP A 66 9.74 -13.40 -8.59
N ASP A 67 9.46 -14.60 -8.06
CA ASP A 67 10.47 -15.66 -7.88
C ASP A 67 10.73 -16.42 -9.20
N GLY A 68 11.04 -15.66 -10.25
CA GLY A 68 11.63 -16.16 -11.49
C GLY A 68 13.16 -16.11 -11.43
N GLU A 69 13.76 -17.31 -11.45
CA GLU A 69 15.20 -17.65 -11.67
C GLU A 69 16.16 -17.40 -10.47
N LEU A 70 16.97 -18.37 -10.01
CA LEU A 70 18.05 -19.05 -10.75
C LEU A 70 18.35 -20.47 -10.22
N GLU A 71 18.35 -21.47 -11.10
CA GLU A 71 19.25 -22.63 -10.96
C GLU A 71 20.68 -22.07 -10.83
N SER A 72 21.31 -22.24 -9.67
CA SER A 72 22.77 -22.13 -9.57
C SER A 72 23.33 -23.55 -9.68
N LEU A 73 23.98 -23.76 -10.82
CA LEU A 73 24.68 -24.94 -11.32
C LEU A 73 25.55 -25.66 -10.26
#